data_AF-A0A9Q7XNM8-F1
#
_entry.id   AF-A0A9Q7XNM8-F1
#
_cell.length_a   1.000
_cell.length_b   1.000
_cell.length_c   1.000
_cell.angle_alpha   90.00
_cell.angle_beta   90.00
_cell.angle_gamma   90.00
#
_symmetry.space_group_name_H-M   'P 1'
#
loop_
_entity.id
_entity.type
_entity.pdbx_description
1 polymer ?
#
loop_
_entity_poly.entity_id
_entity_poly.type
_entity_poly.pdbx_seq_one_letter_code
_entity_poly.pdbx_strand_id
1 'polypeptide(L)'
;MSSGYELHQKLRTKTVRQVKKKQYDEAISTLHQGALDLLAQKEQGSGCDLAIYMIDVYGIKNQAVDLESRDRITDILAAAAPDFWRKKVVDAAVKWSVKASEASTGDPLLRLFVANMYAKDGEFELAEQHFLASCVETEKTNAVESAPKAYAQAQADWLAKFASQAAEQPGETRGADAIQRIEAGRFALRATIPLVANGAAKQAIAFQDAYLSIVTKSQKSLLLPVTPNPRPFVPPGSPASTTSSSGLQLYLTANADLNFSQMAVALVSESFKLKSSNPAAPTPDWLRNAWINLVRRYEREAPALSQEDGVRAAIPSIGAEWFGLQQQRNQGNMLSDMMASLFGGSGGAGDAGAGAGAAESKAATGQIKGAGAPPKPLSAPTSAPAVGSSAPAPAATADELVDDEMD
;
A
#
# COMPACT_ATOMS: atom_id res chain seq x y z
N MET A 1 -42.09 15.76 -18.13
CA MET A 1 -40.99 14.93 -17.59
C MET A 1 -41.32 14.67 -16.13
N SER A 2 -41.38 13.41 -15.69
CA SER A 2 -41.59 13.13 -14.27
C SER A 2 -40.37 13.65 -13.51
N SER A 3 -40.59 14.38 -12.41
CA SER A 3 -39.49 14.86 -11.58
C SER A 3 -38.63 13.68 -11.11
N GLY A 4 -37.31 13.85 -10.99
CA GLY A 4 -36.42 12.79 -10.51
C GLY A 4 -36.87 12.20 -9.17
N TYR A 5 -37.46 13.03 -8.30
CA TYR A 5 -38.07 12.60 -7.04
C TYR A 5 -39.29 11.68 -7.24
N GLU A 6 -40.18 12.00 -8.18
CA GLU A 6 -41.37 11.17 -8.46
C GLU A 6 -40.95 9.80 -9.01
N LEU A 7 -39.98 9.78 -9.93
CA LEU A 7 -39.42 8.54 -10.45
C LEU A 7 -38.82 7.69 -9.32
N HIS A 8 -38.01 8.31 -8.45
CA HIS A 8 -37.41 7.66 -7.29
C HIS A 8 -38.45 7.01 -6.38
N GLN A 9 -39.47 7.75 -5.94
CA GLN A 9 -40.52 7.20 -5.07
C GLN A 9 -41.34 6.09 -5.74
N LYS A 10 -41.62 6.24 -7.04
CA LYS A 10 -42.33 5.22 -7.83
C LYS A 10 -41.54 3.92 -7.92
N LEU A 11 -40.23 4.00 -8.18
CA LEU A 11 -39.35 2.84 -8.26
C LEU A 11 -39.20 2.14 -6.91
N ARG A 12 -39.05 2.88 -5.80
CA ARG A 12 -39.02 2.31 -4.45
C ARG A 12 -40.32 1.55 -4.12
N THR A 13 -41.47 2.17 -4.39
CA THR A 13 -42.78 1.55 -4.14
C THR A 13 -42.99 0.29 -4.99
N LYS A 14 -42.60 0.33 -6.28
CA LYS A 14 -42.66 -0.83 -7.17
C LYS A 14 -41.78 -1.97 -6.65
N THR A 15 -40.56 -1.66 -6.22
CA THR A 15 -39.59 -2.61 -5.68
C THR A 15 -40.13 -3.31 -4.43
N VAL A 16 -40.71 -2.56 -3.47
CA VAL A 16 -41.31 -3.16 -2.26
C VAL A 16 -42.37 -4.21 -2.64
N ARG A 17 -43.20 -3.94 -3.66
CA ARG A 17 -44.21 -4.88 -4.13
C ARG A 17 -43.59 -6.11 -4.80
N GLN A 18 -42.54 -5.93 -5.61
CA GLN A 18 -41.82 -7.02 -6.27
C GLN A 18 -41.12 -7.93 -5.25
N VAL A 19 -40.41 -7.35 -4.27
CA VAL A 19 -39.75 -8.08 -3.18
C VAL A 19 -40.76 -8.90 -2.37
N LYS A 20 -41.93 -8.34 -2.03
CA LYS A 20 -43.01 -9.10 -1.34
C LYS A 20 -43.52 -10.28 -2.16
N LYS A 21 -43.48 -10.18 -3.50
CA LYS A 21 -43.85 -11.25 -4.43
C LYS A 21 -42.68 -12.19 -4.77
N LYS A 22 -41.51 -12.00 -4.15
CA LYS A 22 -40.27 -12.74 -4.46
C LYS A 22 -39.78 -12.59 -5.91
N GLN A 23 -40.19 -11.51 -6.57
CA GLN A 23 -39.78 -11.11 -7.92
C GLN A 23 -38.46 -10.32 -7.85
N TYR A 24 -37.39 -10.99 -7.39
CA TYR A 24 -36.13 -10.33 -7.07
C TYR A 24 -35.38 -9.87 -8.32
N ASP A 25 -35.37 -10.67 -9.38
CA ASP A 25 -34.65 -10.33 -10.62
C ASP A 25 -35.27 -9.13 -11.34
N GLU A 26 -36.61 -9.06 -11.36
CA GLU A 26 -37.30 -7.90 -11.93
C GLU A 26 -37.13 -6.64 -11.07
N ALA A 27 -37.03 -6.80 -9.74
CA ALA A 27 -36.72 -5.70 -8.82
C ALA A 27 -35.31 -5.17 -9.07
N ILE A 28 -34.32 -6.07 -9.15
CA ILE A 28 -32.92 -5.73 -9.43
C ILE A 28 -32.79 -5.00 -10.76
N SER A 29 -33.34 -5.55 -11.84
CA SER A 29 -33.29 -4.92 -13.16
C SER A 29 -33.96 -3.54 -13.18
N THR A 30 -35.11 -3.41 -12.50
CA THR A 30 -35.83 -2.13 -12.37
C THR A 30 -35.00 -1.09 -11.60
N LEU A 31 -34.35 -1.49 -10.50
CA LEU A 31 -33.53 -0.61 -9.69
C LEU A 31 -32.25 -0.20 -10.42
N HIS A 32 -31.59 -1.14 -11.11
CA HIS A 32 -30.38 -0.87 -11.89
C HIS A 32 -30.63 0.20 -12.95
N GLN A 33 -31.63 0.00 -13.82
CA GLN A 33 -31.97 0.97 -14.86
C GLN A 33 -32.41 2.31 -14.25
N GLY A 34 -33.25 2.25 -13.20
CA GLY A 34 -33.73 3.45 -12.53
C GLY A 34 -32.62 4.28 -11.86
N ALA A 35 -31.60 3.62 -11.31
CA ALA A 35 -30.42 4.29 -10.78
C ALA A 35 -29.66 5.03 -11.89
N LEU A 36 -29.39 4.36 -13.01
CA LEU A 36 -28.71 4.96 -14.16
C LEU A 36 -29.49 6.14 -14.76
N ASP A 37 -30.81 6.02 -14.91
CA ASP A 37 -31.68 7.09 -15.43
C ASP A 37 -31.65 8.34 -14.54
N LEU A 38 -31.61 8.16 -13.22
CA LEU A 38 -31.51 9.26 -12.25
C LEU A 38 -30.11 9.90 -12.25
N LEU A 39 -29.05 9.08 -12.32
CA LEU A 39 -27.69 9.58 -12.44
C LEU A 39 -27.48 10.39 -13.72
N ALA A 40 -28.07 9.94 -14.85
CA ALA A 40 -28.07 10.69 -16.11
C ALA A 40 -28.79 12.05 -16.00
N GLN A 41 -29.76 12.17 -15.10
CA GLN A 41 -30.45 13.43 -14.76
C GLN A 41 -29.70 14.26 -13.71
N LYS A 42 -28.50 13.83 -13.29
CA LYS A 42 -27.67 14.43 -12.22
C LYS A 42 -28.29 14.36 -10.82
N GLU A 43 -29.29 13.50 -10.62
CA GLU A 43 -29.91 13.23 -9.32
C GLU A 43 -29.08 12.22 -8.51
N GLN A 44 -27.89 12.64 -8.07
CA GLN A 44 -26.89 11.77 -7.45
C GLN A 44 -27.42 11.02 -6.22
N GLY A 45 -28.09 11.73 -5.30
CA GLY A 45 -28.64 11.14 -4.08
C GLY A 45 -29.69 10.06 -4.37
N SER A 46 -30.62 10.35 -5.28
CA SER A 46 -31.71 9.44 -5.65
C SER A 46 -31.18 8.22 -6.41
N GLY A 47 -30.27 8.42 -7.37
CA GLY A 47 -29.66 7.32 -8.13
C GLY A 47 -28.83 6.38 -7.25
N CYS A 48 -27.99 6.93 -6.37
CA CYS A 48 -27.19 6.14 -5.43
C CYS A 48 -28.04 5.45 -4.36
N ASP A 49 -29.15 6.05 -3.90
CA ASP A 49 -30.09 5.39 -2.99
C ASP A 49 -30.72 4.15 -3.64
N LEU A 50 -31.14 4.23 -4.91
CA LEU A 50 -31.64 3.07 -5.63
C LEU A 50 -30.58 1.99 -5.83
N ALA A 51 -29.32 2.39 -6.04
CA ALA A 51 -28.20 1.45 -6.13
C ALA A 51 -27.98 0.68 -4.82
N ILE A 52 -28.01 1.38 -3.68
CA ILE A 52 -27.93 0.75 -2.36
C ILE A 52 -29.12 -0.19 -2.16
N TYR A 53 -30.33 0.23 -2.54
CA TYR A 53 -31.50 -0.64 -2.45
C TYR A 53 -31.37 -1.88 -3.35
N MET A 54 -30.74 -1.78 -4.51
CA MET A 54 -30.44 -2.93 -5.37
C MET A 54 -29.53 -3.93 -4.66
N ILE A 55 -28.49 -3.44 -4.01
CA ILE A 55 -27.54 -4.24 -3.22
C ILE A 55 -28.25 -4.87 -1.99
N ASP A 56 -29.20 -4.17 -1.36
CA ASP A 56 -30.01 -4.75 -0.30
C ASP A 56 -30.88 -5.92 -0.83
N VAL A 57 -31.45 -5.78 -2.04
CA VAL A 57 -32.18 -6.88 -2.69
C VAL A 57 -31.25 -8.06 -3.02
N TYR A 58 -29.99 -7.82 -3.40
CA TYR A 58 -28.98 -8.88 -3.51
C TYR A 58 -28.82 -9.63 -2.20
N GLY A 59 -28.77 -8.90 -1.07
CA GLY A 59 -28.70 -9.47 0.26
C GLY A 59 -29.93 -10.33 0.61
N ILE A 60 -31.13 -9.89 0.23
CA ILE A 60 -32.38 -10.65 0.46
C ILE A 60 -32.43 -11.93 -0.38
N LYS A 61 -32.02 -11.84 -1.65
CA LYS A 61 -31.99 -12.98 -2.59
C LYS A 61 -30.87 -13.97 -2.29
N ASN A 62 -29.85 -13.58 -1.52
CA ASN A 62 -28.55 -14.24 -1.45
C ASN A 62 -27.89 -14.34 -2.84
N GLN A 63 -27.87 -13.23 -3.57
CA GLN A 63 -27.22 -13.15 -4.87
C GLN A 63 -25.72 -13.42 -4.72
N ALA A 64 -25.22 -14.38 -5.49
CA ALA A 64 -23.80 -14.69 -5.56
C ALA A 64 -23.01 -13.57 -6.24
N VAL A 65 -21.73 -13.47 -5.92
CA VAL A 65 -20.81 -12.60 -6.65
C VAL A 65 -20.44 -13.27 -7.96
N ASP A 66 -20.98 -12.75 -9.06
CA ASP A 66 -20.71 -13.18 -10.43
C ASP A 66 -20.45 -11.97 -11.32
N LEU A 67 -20.23 -12.22 -12.62
CA LEU A 67 -19.97 -11.15 -13.59
C LEU A 67 -21.16 -10.18 -13.68
N GLU A 68 -22.39 -10.68 -13.76
CA GLU A 68 -23.58 -9.83 -13.96
C GLU A 68 -23.90 -8.95 -12.73
N SER A 69 -23.83 -9.53 -11.53
CA SER A 69 -24.06 -8.80 -10.28
C SER A 69 -23.00 -7.72 -10.05
N ARG A 70 -21.75 -8.00 -10.42
CA ARG A 70 -20.64 -7.03 -10.39
C ARG A 70 -20.85 -5.93 -11.43
N ASP A 71 -21.16 -6.27 -12.67
CA ASP A 71 -21.29 -5.32 -13.77
C ASP A 71 -22.35 -4.26 -13.47
N ARG A 72 -23.50 -4.67 -12.95
CA ARG A 72 -24.57 -3.73 -12.53
C ARG A 72 -24.10 -2.74 -11.46
N ILE A 73 -23.25 -3.17 -10.54
CA ILE A 73 -22.68 -2.26 -9.52
C ILE A 73 -21.68 -1.31 -10.18
N THR A 74 -20.78 -1.84 -11.03
CA THR A 74 -19.74 -1.03 -11.67
C THR A 74 -20.30 -0.02 -12.67
N ASP A 75 -21.39 -0.36 -13.37
CA ASP A 75 -22.12 0.55 -14.27
C ASP A 75 -22.62 1.79 -13.52
N ILE A 76 -23.28 1.56 -12.38
CA ILE A 76 -23.77 2.64 -11.52
C ILE A 76 -22.61 3.47 -10.97
N LEU A 77 -21.56 2.82 -10.46
CA LEU A 77 -20.39 3.52 -9.92
C LEU A 77 -19.68 4.38 -10.96
N ALA A 78 -19.61 3.90 -12.22
CA ALA A 78 -19.05 4.66 -13.33
C ALA A 78 -19.89 5.88 -13.72
N ALA A 79 -21.22 5.80 -13.58
CA ALA A 79 -22.15 6.89 -13.85
C ALA A 79 -22.26 7.91 -12.71
N ALA A 80 -21.94 7.51 -11.48
CA ALA A 80 -22.02 8.36 -10.30
C ALA A 80 -20.86 9.37 -10.21
N ALA A 81 -21.17 10.56 -9.71
CA ALA A 81 -20.19 11.62 -9.49
C ALA A 81 -19.23 11.28 -8.33
N PRO A 82 -18.02 11.85 -8.28
CA PRO A 82 -17.08 11.71 -7.18
C PRO A 82 -17.52 12.49 -5.93
N ASP A 83 -18.65 12.09 -5.35
CA ASP A 83 -19.24 12.70 -4.18
C ASP A 83 -19.47 11.69 -3.03
N PHE A 84 -20.05 12.18 -1.94
CA PHE A 84 -20.38 11.39 -0.77
C PHE A 84 -21.36 10.24 -1.07
N TRP A 85 -22.26 10.40 -2.05
CA TRP A 85 -23.25 9.37 -2.39
C TRP A 85 -22.60 8.18 -3.06
N ARG A 86 -21.68 8.41 -4.00
CA ARG A 86 -20.92 7.32 -4.62
C ARG A 86 -20.10 6.54 -3.59
N LYS A 87 -19.52 7.22 -2.59
CA LYS A 87 -18.85 6.54 -1.47
C LYS A 87 -19.79 5.58 -0.72
N LYS A 88 -21.03 5.97 -0.46
CA LYS A 88 -22.01 5.07 0.18
C LYS A 88 -22.30 3.82 -0.65
N VAL A 89 -22.37 3.97 -1.97
CA VAL A 89 -22.55 2.82 -2.87
C VAL A 89 -21.34 1.90 -2.82
N VAL A 90 -20.12 2.45 -2.83
CA VAL A 90 -18.88 1.67 -2.65
C VAL A 90 -18.89 0.89 -1.33
N ASP A 91 -19.20 1.56 -0.21
CA ASP A 91 -19.22 0.93 1.12
C ASP A 91 -20.27 -0.21 1.18
N ALA A 92 -21.46 0.01 0.60
CA ALA A 92 -22.51 -1.01 0.50
C ALA A 92 -22.09 -2.19 -0.39
N ALA A 93 -21.50 -1.92 -1.56
CA ALA A 93 -21.05 -2.94 -2.50
C ALA A 93 -19.93 -3.80 -1.92
N VAL A 94 -18.94 -3.19 -1.27
CA VAL A 94 -17.87 -3.91 -0.57
C VAL A 94 -18.45 -4.78 0.54
N LYS A 95 -19.32 -4.23 1.40
CA LYS A 95 -19.94 -4.96 2.50
C LYS A 95 -20.76 -6.17 2.00
N TRP A 96 -21.53 -5.98 0.93
CA TRP A 96 -22.25 -7.07 0.29
C TRP A 96 -21.28 -8.12 -0.26
N SER A 97 -20.23 -7.71 -0.97
CA SER A 97 -19.29 -8.65 -1.58
C SER A 97 -18.56 -9.51 -0.54
N VAL A 98 -18.15 -8.93 0.60
CA VAL A 98 -17.56 -9.67 1.74
C VAL A 98 -18.52 -10.76 2.24
N LYS A 99 -19.80 -10.42 2.39
CA LYS A 99 -20.81 -11.37 2.85
C LYS A 99 -21.11 -12.45 1.80
N ALA A 100 -21.21 -12.06 0.53
CA ALA A 100 -21.63 -12.93 -0.55
C ALA A 100 -20.52 -13.86 -1.06
N SER A 101 -19.25 -13.45 -0.99
CA SER A 101 -18.10 -14.31 -1.33
C SER A 101 -17.51 -15.04 -0.12
N GLU A 102 -17.91 -14.67 1.11
CA GLU A 102 -17.30 -15.10 2.37
C GLU A 102 -15.79 -14.76 2.47
N ALA A 103 -15.27 -13.91 1.58
CA ALA A 103 -13.89 -13.47 1.59
C ALA A 103 -13.72 -12.28 2.54
N SER A 104 -12.68 -12.33 3.38
CA SER A 104 -12.36 -11.28 4.36
C SER A 104 -12.22 -9.87 3.75
N THR A 105 -11.82 -9.77 2.47
CA THR A 105 -11.65 -8.51 1.76
C THR A 105 -12.73 -8.23 0.71
N GLY A 106 -13.66 -9.15 0.46
CA GLY A 106 -14.72 -9.04 -0.55
C GLY A 106 -14.26 -9.48 -1.95
N ASP A 107 -15.01 -9.08 -2.98
CA ASP A 107 -14.70 -9.48 -4.37
C ASP A 107 -13.47 -8.72 -4.90
N PRO A 108 -12.39 -9.42 -5.29
CA PRO A 108 -11.14 -8.78 -5.67
C PRO A 108 -11.24 -7.98 -6.99
N LEU A 109 -12.13 -8.38 -7.91
CA LEU A 109 -12.36 -7.65 -9.16
C LEU A 109 -13.14 -6.35 -8.93
N LEU A 110 -14.18 -6.36 -8.09
CA LEU A 110 -14.89 -5.17 -7.64
C LEU A 110 -13.93 -4.22 -6.89
N ARG A 111 -13.07 -4.76 -6.02
CA ARG A 111 -12.02 -3.98 -5.34
C ARG A 111 -11.11 -3.29 -6.35
N LEU A 112 -10.61 -4.01 -7.35
CA LEU A 112 -9.76 -3.43 -8.39
C LEU A 112 -10.47 -2.34 -9.19
N PHE A 113 -11.75 -2.54 -9.55
CA PHE A 113 -12.54 -1.51 -10.24
C PHE A 113 -12.63 -0.23 -9.40
N VAL A 114 -13.01 -0.36 -8.13
CA VAL A 114 -13.13 0.78 -7.20
C VAL A 114 -11.78 1.49 -7.01
N ALA A 115 -10.69 0.72 -6.92
CA ALA A 115 -9.34 1.27 -6.80
C ALA A 115 -8.97 2.14 -8.02
N ASN A 116 -9.19 1.63 -9.23
CA ASN A 116 -8.93 2.37 -10.47
C ASN A 116 -9.83 3.61 -10.60
N MET A 117 -11.10 3.51 -10.21
CA MET A 117 -12.02 4.64 -10.18
C MET A 117 -11.49 5.76 -9.26
N TYR A 118 -11.14 5.44 -8.02
CA TYR A 118 -10.59 6.44 -7.08
C TYR A 118 -9.26 7.02 -7.55
N ALA A 119 -8.36 6.19 -8.11
CA ALA A 119 -7.09 6.66 -8.65
C ALA A 119 -7.29 7.64 -9.81
N LYS A 120 -8.24 7.35 -10.72
CA LYS A 120 -8.60 8.25 -11.83
C LYS A 120 -9.14 9.59 -11.35
N ASP A 121 -9.87 9.60 -10.25
CA ASP A 121 -10.40 10.81 -9.63
C ASP A 121 -9.34 11.56 -8.79
N GLY A 122 -8.13 11.01 -8.67
CA GLY A 122 -7.03 11.57 -7.89
C GLY A 122 -7.14 11.36 -6.39
N GLU A 123 -8.06 10.49 -5.96
CA GLU A 123 -8.33 10.07 -4.58
C GLU A 123 -7.46 8.85 -4.21
N PHE A 124 -6.14 9.02 -4.32
CA PHE A 124 -5.19 7.91 -4.21
C PHE A 124 -5.19 7.24 -2.83
N GLU A 125 -5.40 7.99 -1.76
CA GLU A 125 -5.50 7.45 -0.40
C GLU A 125 -6.66 6.46 -0.26
N LEU A 126 -7.82 6.79 -0.85
CA LEU A 126 -8.96 5.90 -0.88
C LEU A 126 -8.71 4.70 -1.78
N ALA A 127 -8.05 4.89 -2.93
CA ALA A 127 -7.74 3.82 -3.87
C ALA A 127 -6.83 2.74 -3.26
N GLU A 128 -5.89 3.15 -2.41
CA GLU A 128 -4.81 2.31 -1.90
C GLU A 128 -5.28 1.03 -1.20
N GLN A 129 -6.24 1.15 -0.28
CA GLN A 129 -6.83 0.00 0.41
C GLN A 129 -7.54 -0.98 -0.53
N HIS A 130 -8.11 -0.48 -1.63
CA HIS A 130 -8.80 -1.31 -2.60
C HIS A 130 -7.81 -2.01 -3.53
N PHE A 131 -6.72 -1.35 -3.93
CA PHE A 131 -5.61 -2.01 -4.64
C PHE A 131 -5.01 -3.13 -3.80
N LEU A 132 -4.70 -2.87 -2.52
CA LEU A 132 -4.18 -3.89 -1.61
C LEU A 132 -5.14 -5.07 -1.49
N ALA A 133 -6.43 -4.82 -1.25
CA ALA A 133 -7.45 -5.86 -1.17
C ALA A 133 -7.55 -6.72 -2.44
N SER A 134 -7.33 -6.13 -3.63
CA SER A 134 -7.32 -6.86 -4.90
C SER A 134 -6.03 -7.66 -5.16
N CYS A 135 -4.95 -7.38 -4.42
CA CYS A 135 -3.67 -8.07 -4.53
C CYS A 135 -3.48 -9.21 -3.52
N VAL A 136 -4.32 -9.28 -2.48
CA VAL A 136 -4.20 -10.28 -1.42
C VAL A 136 -5.10 -11.46 -1.70
N GLU A 137 -4.54 -12.66 -1.66
CA GLU A 137 -5.29 -13.92 -1.69
C GLU A 137 -5.95 -14.15 -0.33
N THR A 138 -7.21 -14.58 -0.34
CA THR A 138 -7.99 -14.87 0.86
C THR A 138 -8.38 -16.35 0.89
N GLU A 139 -9.11 -16.75 1.94
CA GLU A 139 -9.61 -18.11 2.10
C GLU A 139 -10.55 -18.57 0.97
N LYS A 140 -11.14 -17.62 0.24
CA LYS A 140 -12.19 -17.87 -0.76
C LYS A 140 -11.93 -17.22 -2.12
N THR A 141 -10.98 -16.29 -2.23
CA THR A 141 -10.73 -15.53 -3.46
C THR A 141 -9.25 -15.42 -3.78
N ASN A 142 -8.94 -15.52 -5.07
CA ASN A 142 -7.59 -15.31 -5.60
C ASN A 142 -7.28 -13.83 -5.76
N ALA A 143 -6.00 -13.47 -5.71
CA ALA A 143 -5.53 -12.15 -6.10
C ALA A 143 -5.73 -11.90 -7.60
N VAL A 144 -5.99 -10.64 -7.99
CA VAL A 144 -6.11 -10.26 -9.41
C VAL A 144 -4.73 -10.06 -10.03
N GLU A 145 -4.44 -10.75 -11.12
CA GLU A 145 -3.12 -10.70 -11.79
C GLU A 145 -2.72 -9.28 -12.24
N SER A 146 -3.69 -8.49 -12.71
CA SER A 146 -3.45 -7.13 -13.19
C SER A 146 -3.36 -6.07 -12.08
N ALA A 147 -3.81 -6.39 -10.86
CA ALA A 147 -3.89 -5.41 -9.76
C ALA A 147 -2.53 -4.80 -9.37
N PRO A 148 -1.42 -5.56 -9.25
CA PRO A 148 -0.14 -4.98 -8.87
C PRO A 148 0.38 -3.95 -9.86
N LYS A 149 0.14 -4.16 -11.16
CA LYS A 149 0.56 -3.23 -12.22
C LYS A 149 -0.28 -1.95 -12.19
N ALA A 150 -1.60 -2.08 -12.00
CA ALA A 150 -2.49 -0.93 -11.85
C ALA A 150 -2.15 -0.11 -10.59
N TYR A 151 -1.85 -0.81 -9.49
CA TYR A 151 -1.43 -0.17 -8.25
C TYR A 151 -0.09 0.56 -8.40
N ALA A 152 0.88 -0.02 -9.11
CA ALA A 152 2.16 0.62 -9.43
C ALA A 152 1.97 1.89 -10.25
N GLN A 153 1.09 1.86 -11.26
CA GLN A 153 0.74 3.06 -12.04
C GLN A 153 0.12 4.13 -11.15
N ALA A 154 -0.86 3.77 -10.32
CA ALA A 154 -1.51 4.73 -9.42
C ALA A 154 -0.52 5.35 -8.42
N GLN A 155 0.42 4.58 -7.86
CA GLN A 155 1.45 5.13 -6.96
C GLN A 155 2.44 6.04 -7.68
N ALA A 156 2.78 5.75 -8.94
CA ALA A 156 3.64 6.62 -9.74
C ALA A 156 2.93 7.94 -10.12
N ASP A 157 1.64 7.87 -10.47
CA ASP A 157 0.80 9.03 -10.76
C ASP A 157 0.61 9.89 -9.50
N TRP A 158 0.38 9.25 -8.35
CA TRP A 158 0.27 9.95 -7.08
C TRP A 158 1.58 10.64 -6.70
N LEU A 159 2.71 9.95 -6.85
CA LEU A 159 4.03 10.55 -6.62
C LEU A 159 4.25 11.79 -7.49
N ALA A 160 3.89 11.75 -8.78
CA ALA A 160 4.02 12.89 -9.67
C ALA A 160 3.13 14.07 -9.22
N LYS A 161 1.86 13.81 -8.89
CA LYS A 161 0.92 14.83 -8.38
C LYS A 161 1.42 15.43 -7.06
N PHE A 162 1.88 14.58 -6.14
CA PHE A 162 2.45 14.97 -4.86
C PHE A 162 3.65 15.89 -5.04
N ALA A 163 4.57 15.53 -5.93
CA ALA A 163 5.77 16.31 -6.20
C ALA A 163 5.45 17.68 -6.80
N SER A 164 4.49 17.77 -7.71
CA SER A 164 4.02 19.05 -8.26
C SER A 164 3.41 19.94 -7.18
N GLN A 165 2.52 19.38 -6.35
CA GLN A 165 1.88 20.13 -5.26
C GLN A 165 2.87 20.58 -4.18
N ALA A 166 3.87 19.74 -3.88
CA ALA A 166 4.91 20.08 -2.92
C ALA A 166 5.84 21.19 -3.44
N ALA A 167 6.16 21.18 -4.74
CA ALA A 167 6.98 22.22 -5.36
C ALA A 167 6.31 23.61 -5.37
N GLU A 168 4.98 23.67 -5.30
CA GLU A 168 4.20 24.91 -5.24
C GLU A 168 4.08 25.49 -3.82
N GLN A 169 4.55 24.78 -2.78
CA GLN A 169 4.43 25.23 -1.39
C GLN A 169 5.37 26.41 -1.08
N PRO A 170 4.92 27.42 -0.31
CA PRO A 170 5.77 28.53 0.11
C PRO A 170 7.02 28.05 0.87
N GLY A 171 8.19 28.48 0.41
CA GLY A 171 9.48 28.13 1.02
C GLY A 171 10.12 26.84 0.48
N GLU A 172 9.45 26.12 -0.43
CA GLU A 172 10.08 25.04 -1.17
C GLU A 172 11.02 25.61 -2.25
N THR A 173 12.21 25.03 -2.36
CA THR A 173 13.26 25.48 -3.31
C THR A 173 13.57 24.44 -4.37
N ARG A 174 13.09 23.21 -4.18
CA ARG A 174 13.27 22.09 -5.11
C ARG A 174 12.14 22.06 -6.13
N GLY A 175 12.48 21.78 -7.38
CA GLY A 175 11.47 21.51 -8.42
C GLY A 175 10.82 20.13 -8.25
N ALA A 176 9.67 19.93 -8.90
CA ALA A 176 8.89 18.69 -8.84
C ALA A 176 9.73 17.43 -9.16
N ASP A 177 10.61 17.49 -10.17
CA ASP A 177 11.49 16.36 -10.51
C ASP A 177 12.42 15.93 -9.37
N ALA A 178 12.96 16.91 -8.63
CA ALA A 178 13.84 16.63 -7.49
C ALA A 178 13.05 16.03 -6.33
N ILE A 179 11.85 16.56 -6.03
CA ILE A 179 10.96 16.02 -5.01
C ILE A 179 10.54 14.59 -5.37
N GLN A 180 10.11 14.36 -6.60
CA GLN A 180 9.72 13.05 -7.09
C GLN A 180 10.85 12.02 -6.94
N ARG A 181 12.11 12.40 -7.18
CA ARG A 181 13.28 11.51 -6.99
C ARG A 181 13.52 11.16 -5.53
N ILE A 182 13.37 12.14 -4.64
CA ILE A 182 13.55 11.99 -3.20
C ILE A 182 12.45 11.10 -2.62
N GLU A 183 11.22 11.26 -3.11
CA GLU A 183 10.02 10.63 -2.54
C GLU A 183 9.69 9.27 -3.18
N ALA A 184 10.31 8.92 -4.32
CA ALA A 184 10.02 7.68 -5.05
C ALA A 184 10.06 6.42 -4.18
N GLY A 185 11.04 6.31 -3.27
CA GLY A 185 11.13 5.16 -2.37
C GLY A 185 10.00 5.09 -1.35
N ARG A 186 9.53 6.22 -0.82
CA ARG A 186 8.40 6.25 0.13
C ARG A 186 7.11 5.75 -0.53
N PHE A 187 6.83 6.19 -1.75
CA PHE A 187 5.67 5.72 -2.52
C PHE A 187 5.77 4.25 -2.94
N ALA A 188 6.98 3.73 -3.20
CA ALA A 188 7.18 2.29 -3.37
C ALA A 188 6.81 1.52 -2.08
N LEU A 189 7.34 1.97 -0.93
CA LEU A 189 7.12 1.31 0.37
C LEU A 189 5.67 1.34 0.83
N ARG A 190 4.90 2.37 0.45
CA ARG A 190 3.45 2.42 0.69
C ARG A 190 2.74 1.18 0.16
N ALA A 191 3.14 0.66 -1.00
CA ALA A 191 2.53 -0.54 -1.55
C ALA A 191 3.27 -1.82 -1.15
N THR A 192 4.60 -1.86 -1.23
CA THR A 192 5.36 -3.10 -1.06
C THR A 192 5.31 -3.63 0.36
N ILE A 193 5.34 -2.76 1.37
CA ILE A 193 5.32 -3.17 2.77
C ILE A 193 3.98 -3.80 3.14
N PRO A 194 2.81 -3.19 2.86
CA PRO A 194 1.53 -3.86 3.04
C PRO A 194 1.38 -5.14 2.22
N LEU A 195 1.82 -5.17 0.96
CA LEU A 195 1.73 -6.40 0.15
C LEU A 195 2.49 -7.56 0.81
N VAL A 196 3.73 -7.32 1.22
CA VAL A 196 4.56 -8.33 1.90
C VAL A 196 3.98 -8.71 3.27
N ALA A 197 3.49 -7.73 4.04
CA ALA A 197 2.92 -7.96 5.38
C ALA A 197 1.57 -8.69 5.37
N ASN A 198 0.93 -8.82 4.20
CA ASN A 198 -0.32 -9.56 4.03
C ASN A 198 -0.10 -10.80 3.13
N GLY A 199 1.09 -11.40 3.15
CA GLY A 199 1.38 -12.65 2.44
C GLY A 199 1.50 -12.56 0.90
N ALA A 200 1.31 -11.39 0.30
CA ALA A 200 1.19 -11.21 -1.15
C ALA A 200 2.55 -11.03 -1.85
N ALA A 201 3.48 -11.97 -1.65
CA ALA A 201 4.86 -11.88 -2.16
C ALA A 201 4.95 -11.79 -3.70
N LYS A 202 4.16 -12.59 -4.43
CA LYS A 202 4.13 -12.56 -5.91
C LYS A 202 3.67 -11.20 -6.43
N GLN A 203 2.67 -10.63 -5.77
CA GLN A 203 2.09 -9.35 -6.11
C GLN A 203 3.04 -8.20 -5.74
N ALA A 204 3.78 -8.31 -4.64
CA ALA A 204 4.84 -7.36 -4.28
C ALA A 204 5.95 -7.32 -5.35
N ILE A 205 6.37 -8.48 -5.88
CA ILE A 205 7.35 -8.55 -6.98
C ILE A 205 6.79 -7.88 -8.24
N ALA A 206 5.58 -8.26 -8.66
CA ALA A 206 4.95 -7.69 -9.86
C ALA A 206 4.71 -6.17 -9.76
N PHE A 207 4.34 -5.68 -8.56
CA PHE A 207 4.24 -4.25 -8.27
C PHE A 207 5.61 -3.59 -8.38
N GLN A 208 6.64 -4.14 -7.73
CA GLN A 208 7.98 -3.56 -7.68
C GLN A 208 8.57 -3.42 -9.10
N ASP A 209 8.46 -4.46 -9.92
CA ASP A 209 8.93 -4.46 -11.32
C ASP A 209 8.22 -3.39 -12.16
N ALA A 210 6.89 -3.31 -12.05
CA ALA A 210 6.09 -2.32 -12.77
C ALA A 210 6.41 -0.89 -12.31
N TYR A 211 6.47 -0.66 -11.00
CA TYR A 211 6.75 0.64 -10.41
C TYR A 211 8.13 1.15 -10.82
N LEU A 212 9.16 0.31 -10.68
CA LEU A 212 10.53 0.65 -11.11
C LEU A 212 10.58 0.97 -12.59
N SER A 213 9.93 0.15 -13.44
CA SER A 213 9.88 0.41 -14.88
C SER A 213 9.25 1.78 -15.22
N ILE A 214 8.27 2.23 -14.43
CA ILE A 214 7.63 3.54 -14.63
C ILE A 214 8.57 4.66 -14.16
N VAL A 215 9.03 4.59 -12.90
CA VAL A 215 9.79 5.70 -12.29
C VAL A 215 11.20 5.86 -12.84
N THR A 216 11.88 4.78 -13.26
CA THR A 216 13.22 4.90 -13.87
C THR A 216 13.16 5.39 -15.32
N LYS A 217 12.04 5.14 -16.01
CA LYS A 217 11.77 5.66 -17.35
C LYS A 217 11.48 7.16 -17.32
N SER A 218 10.68 7.63 -16.35
CA SER A 218 10.40 9.05 -16.17
C SER A 218 11.57 9.80 -15.53
N GLN A 219 12.32 9.17 -14.64
CA GLN A 219 13.42 9.78 -13.89
C GLN A 219 14.73 9.01 -14.01
N LYS A 220 15.47 9.24 -15.10
CA LYS A 220 16.78 8.62 -15.30
C LYS A 220 17.81 8.98 -14.22
N SER A 221 17.68 10.16 -13.63
CA SER A 221 18.55 10.65 -12.54
C SER A 221 18.34 9.94 -11.20
N LEU A 222 17.33 9.07 -11.09
CA LEU A 222 17.15 8.16 -9.96
C LEU A 222 18.22 7.06 -9.93
N LEU A 223 18.73 6.67 -11.10
CA LEU A 223 19.70 5.60 -11.26
C LEU A 223 21.13 6.10 -11.04
N LEU A 224 21.93 5.29 -10.36
CA LEU A 224 23.38 5.52 -10.28
C LEU A 224 24.04 5.19 -11.63
N PRO A 225 25.08 5.95 -12.04
CA PRO A 225 25.78 5.77 -13.31
C PRO A 225 26.73 4.56 -13.26
N VAL A 226 26.17 3.36 -13.14
CA VAL A 226 26.88 2.09 -13.01
C VAL A 226 26.45 1.16 -14.14
N THR A 227 27.37 0.37 -14.71
CA THR A 227 27.07 -0.61 -15.76
C THR A 227 27.56 -2.01 -15.35
N PRO A 228 26.73 -3.06 -15.43
CA PRO A 228 25.29 -3.02 -15.73
C PRO A 228 24.48 -2.42 -14.56
N ASN A 229 23.36 -1.78 -14.90
CA ASN A 229 22.28 -1.37 -14.00
C ASN A 229 20.97 -1.51 -14.80
N PRO A 230 20.05 -2.41 -14.40
CA PRO A 230 20.00 -3.15 -13.13
C PRO A 230 21.01 -4.29 -13.03
N ARG A 231 21.20 -4.83 -11.82
CA ARG A 231 22.09 -5.95 -11.53
C ARG A 231 21.31 -7.18 -11.05
N PRO A 232 21.75 -8.40 -11.38
CA PRO A 232 21.16 -9.60 -10.82
C PRO A 232 21.19 -9.57 -9.29
N PHE A 233 20.07 -9.89 -8.66
CA PHE A 233 20.02 -10.06 -7.21
C PHE A 233 20.82 -11.31 -6.79
N VAL A 234 21.73 -11.14 -5.83
CA VAL A 234 22.44 -12.23 -5.18
C VAL A 234 22.09 -12.21 -3.70
N PRO A 235 21.43 -13.25 -3.17
CA PRO A 235 21.03 -13.30 -1.77
C PRO A 235 22.27 -13.23 -0.85
N PRO A 236 22.35 -12.23 0.06
CA PRO A 236 23.53 -12.05 0.91
C PRO A 236 23.77 -13.26 1.82
N GLY A 237 24.99 -13.81 1.78
CA GLY A 237 25.38 -14.94 2.65
C GLY A 237 24.82 -16.31 2.22
N SER A 238 24.15 -16.42 1.07
CA SER A 238 23.67 -17.70 0.56
C SER A 238 24.84 -18.60 0.10
N PRO A 239 24.82 -19.92 0.40
CA PRO A 239 25.80 -20.87 -0.10
C PRO A 239 25.84 -20.93 -1.64
N ALA A 240 27.03 -21.11 -2.21
CA ALA A 240 27.24 -21.17 -3.67
C ALA A 240 26.50 -22.32 -4.37
N SER A 241 26.08 -23.36 -3.63
CA SER A 241 25.28 -24.47 -4.16
C SER A 241 23.78 -24.16 -4.26
N THR A 242 23.30 -23.10 -3.60
CA THR A 242 21.89 -22.68 -3.55
C THR A 242 21.63 -21.40 -4.34
N THR A 243 22.62 -20.86 -5.06
CA THR A 243 22.45 -19.74 -5.99
C THR A 243 21.73 -20.21 -7.27
N SER A 244 20.48 -20.65 -7.15
CA SER A 244 19.54 -20.55 -8.26
C SER A 244 19.24 -19.08 -8.43
N SER A 245 19.64 -18.48 -9.56
CA SER A 245 19.36 -17.07 -9.81
C SER A 245 17.86 -16.84 -9.67
N SER A 246 17.50 -15.91 -8.79
CA SER A 246 16.09 -15.61 -8.50
C SER A 246 15.33 -15.05 -9.71
N GLY A 247 16.05 -14.78 -10.81
CA GLY A 247 15.61 -14.02 -11.98
C GLY A 247 15.48 -12.52 -11.71
N LEU A 248 15.48 -12.10 -10.44
CA LEU A 248 15.23 -10.72 -10.04
C LEU A 248 16.44 -9.84 -10.36
N GLN A 249 16.14 -8.65 -10.86
CA GLN A 249 17.12 -7.61 -11.14
C GLN A 249 16.84 -6.41 -10.24
N LEU A 250 17.87 -5.92 -9.54
CA LEU A 250 17.76 -4.75 -8.68
C LEU A 250 18.43 -3.57 -9.36
N TYR A 251 17.71 -2.46 -9.42
CA TYR A 251 18.26 -1.18 -9.84
C TYR A 251 19.09 -0.57 -8.72
N LEU A 252 20.27 -0.07 -9.09
CA LEU A 252 21.09 0.72 -8.19
C LEU A 252 20.62 2.18 -8.27
N THR A 253 20.06 2.68 -7.17
CA THR A 253 19.48 4.03 -7.10
C THR A 253 20.14 4.86 -6.00
N ALA A 254 20.04 6.19 -6.11
CA ALA A 254 20.45 7.10 -5.04
C ALA A 254 19.40 7.21 -3.90
N ASN A 255 18.24 6.54 -4.02
CA ASN A 255 17.14 6.61 -3.07
C ASN A 255 17.20 5.43 -2.09
N ALA A 256 17.46 5.71 -0.81
CA ALA A 256 17.62 4.67 0.21
C ALA A 256 16.32 3.88 0.46
N ASP A 257 15.18 4.54 0.55
CA ASP A 257 13.87 3.89 0.73
C ASP A 257 13.54 2.94 -0.44
N LEU A 258 13.87 3.34 -1.67
CA LEU A 258 13.65 2.51 -2.86
C LEU A 258 14.60 1.31 -2.92
N ASN A 259 15.86 1.50 -2.51
CA ASN A 259 16.82 0.41 -2.38
C ASN A 259 16.39 -0.59 -1.30
N PHE A 260 15.85 -0.11 -0.17
CA PHE A 260 15.27 -0.97 0.86
C PHE A 260 14.07 -1.76 0.32
N SER A 261 13.13 -1.10 -0.36
CA SER A 261 11.94 -1.75 -0.96
C SER A 261 12.34 -2.91 -1.87
N GLN A 262 13.26 -2.66 -2.79
CA GLN A 262 13.80 -3.66 -3.72
C GLN A 262 14.41 -4.86 -2.99
N MET A 263 15.28 -4.61 -2.00
CA MET A 263 15.96 -5.68 -1.27
C MET A 263 15.00 -6.45 -0.36
N ALA A 264 14.02 -5.77 0.27
CA ALA A 264 13.01 -6.39 1.10
C ALA A 264 12.15 -7.37 0.28
N VAL A 265 11.63 -6.93 -0.87
CA VAL A 265 10.87 -7.79 -1.80
C VAL A 265 11.71 -8.96 -2.29
N ALA A 266 13.00 -8.74 -2.57
CA ALA A 266 13.90 -9.80 -3.02
C ALA A 266 14.15 -10.87 -1.94
N LEU A 267 14.41 -10.47 -0.69
CA LEU A 267 14.58 -11.41 0.42
C LEU A 267 13.29 -12.18 0.74
N VAL A 268 12.14 -11.51 0.65
CA VAL A 268 10.82 -12.14 0.80
C VAL A 268 10.57 -13.16 -0.31
N SER A 269 10.95 -12.84 -1.55
CA SER A 269 10.85 -13.77 -2.69
C SER A 269 11.63 -15.06 -2.44
N GLU A 270 12.84 -14.96 -1.88
CA GLU A 270 13.64 -16.13 -1.52
C GLU A 270 12.97 -16.94 -0.40
N SER A 271 12.46 -16.27 0.63
CA SER A 271 11.69 -16.96 1.67
C SER A 271 10.45 -17.64 1.10
N PHE A 272 9.73 -16.98 0.19
CA PHE A 272 8.53 -17.51 -0.43
C PHE A 272 8.83 -18.76 -1.25
N LYS A 273 9.91 -18.77 -2.03
CA LYS A 273 10.35 -19.96 -2.80
C LYS A 273 10.66 -21.13 -1.89
N LEU A 274 11.46 -20.90 -0.83
CA LEU A 274 11.83 -21.94 0.12
C LEU A 274 10.59 -22.56 0.78
N LYS A 275 9.65 -21.72 1.24
CA LYS A 275 8.40 -22.16 1.87
C LYS A 275 7.44 -22.81 0.88
N SER A 276 7.43 -22.39 -0.38
CA SER A 276 6.63 -23.03 -1.43
C SER A 276 7.13 -24.44 -1.75
N SER A 277 8.44 -24.68 -1.68
CA SER A 277 9.04 -26.01 -1.88
C SER A 277 8.88 -26.91 -0.64
N ASN A 278 9.05 -26.36 0.56
CA ASN A 278 8.85 -27.09 1.81
C ASN A 278 8.29 -26.15 2.90
N PRO A 279 6.96 -26.12 3.12
CA PRO A 279 6.32 -25.21 4.08
C PRO A 279 6.79 -25.37 5.53
N ALA A 280 7.26 -26.56 5.90
CA ALA A 280 7.70 -26.88 7.26
C ALA A 280 9.20 -26.59 7.49
N ALA A 281 9.96 -26.24 6.45
CA ALA A 281 11.38 -25.97 6.58
C ALA A 281 11.62 -24.67 7.36
N PRO A 282 12.52 -24.67 8.36
CA PRO A 282 12.90 -23.44 9.05
C PRO A 282 13.61 -22.49 8.07
N THR A 283 13.41 -21.19 8.24
CA THR A 283 14.13 -20.19 7.45
C THR A 283 15.64 -20.27 7.76
N PRO A 284 16.52 -20.41 6.75
CA PRO A 284 17.96 -20.49 6.95
C PRO A 284 18.55 -19.25 7.64
N ASP A 285 19.57 -19.45 8.48
CA ASP A 285 20.18 -18.36 9.24
C ASP A 285 20.78 -17.26 8.36
N TRP A 286 21.31 -17.60 7.18
CA TRP A 286 21.82 -16.58 6.25
C TRP A 286 20.71 -15.61 5.80
N LEU A 287 19.50 -16.11 5.56
CA LEU A 287 18.36 -15.32 5.11
C LEU A 287 17.78 -14.50 6.27
N ARG A 288 17.73 -15.08 7.47
CA ARG A 288 17.38 -14.38 8.71
C ARG A 288 18.32 -13.21 8.98
N ASN A 289 19.63 -13.47 8.92
CA ASN A 289 20.67 -12.46 9.13
C ASN A 289 20.66 -11.39 8.03
N ALA A 290 20.40 -11.75 6.78
CA ALA A 290 20.25 -10.80 5.68
C ALA A 290 19.10 -9.81 5.94
N TRP A 291 17.93 -10.29 6.41
CA TRP A 291 16.82 -9.42 6.79
C TRP A 291 17.17 -8.50 7.97
N ILE A 292 17.73 -9.06 9.05
CA ILE A 292 18.11 -8.28 10.24
C ILE A 292 19.10 -7.16 9.86
N ASN A 293 20.12 -7.50 9.08
CA ASN A 293 21.13 -6.53 8.64
C ASN A 293 20.53 -5.48 7.69
N LEU A 294 19.60 -5.88 6.82
CA LEU A 294 18.88 -4.96 5.93
C LEU A 294 18.10 -3.92 6.75
N VAL A 295 17.25 -4.37 7.67
CA VAL A 295 16.43 -3.48 8.51
C VAL A 295 17.34 -2.55 9.32
N ARG A 296 18.34 -3.08 10.03
CA ARG A 296 19.26 -2.29 10.86
C ARG A 296 20.02 -1.22 10.07
N ARG A 297 20.41 -1.54 8.83
CA ARG A 297 21.10 -0.59 7.95
C ARG A 297 20.17 0.53 7.52
N TYR A 298 19.00 0.18 6.99
CA TYR A 298 18.08 1.16 6.42
C TYR A 298 17.25 1.91 7.48
N GLU A 299 17.19 1.47 8.73
CA GLU A 299 16.68 2.29 9.84
C GLU A 299 17.43 3.63 9.98
N ARG A 300 18.70 3.69 9.54
CA ARG A 300 19.55 4.88 9.57
C ARG A 300 19.56 5.64 8.25
N GLU A 301 19.49 4.90 7.13
CA GLU A 301 19.64 5.46 5.78
C GLU A 301 18.29 5.85 5.15
N ALA A 302 17.19 5.23 5.55
CA ALA A 302 15.88 5.31 4.92
C ALA A 302 14.88 6.04 5.84
N PRO A 303 14.50 7.29 5.52
CA PRO A 303 13.56 8.06 6.34
C PRO A 303 12.27 7.31 6.62
N ALA A 304 11.74 6.52 5.67
CA ALA A 304 10.45 5.85 5.82
C ALA A 304 10.41 4.89 7.02
N LEU A 305 11.51 4.19 7.31
CA LEU A 305 11.56 3.20 8.40
C LEU A 305 11.42 3.85 9.78
N SER A 306 11.82 5.12 9.91
CA SER A 306 11.70 5.88 11.15
C SER A 306 10.47 6.78 11.17
N GLN A 307 10.10 7.38 10.05
CA GLN A 307 9.07 8.43 9.97
C GLN A 307 7.67 7.91 9.62
N GLU A 308 7.55 6.78 8.92
CA GLU A 308 6.27 6.22 8.50
C GLU A 308 5.81 5.13 9.47
N ASP A 309 4.79 5.44 10.29
CA ASP A 309 4.28 4.51 11.30
C ASP A 309 3.81 3.18 10.70
N GLY A 310 3.16 3.22 9.54
CA GLY A 310 2.70 2.02 8.83
C GLY A 310 3.84 1.11 8.41
N VAL A 311 4.94 1.68 7.92
CA VAL A 311 6.15 0.92 7.54
C VAL A 311 6.80 0.33 8.79
N ARG A 312 7.08 1.17 9.79
CA ARG A 312 7.75 0.77 11.04
C ARG A 312 6.99 -0.33 11.77
N ALA A 313 5.66 -0.24 11.86
CA ALA A 313 4.83 -1.21 12.55
C ALA A 313 4.74 -2.57 11.82
N ALA A 314 4.95 -2.60 10.50
CA ALA A 314 4.88 -3.82 9.70
C ALA A 314 6.20 -4.61 9.67
N ILE A 315 7.36 -3.97 9.88
CA ILE A 315 8.67 -4.65 9.83
C ILE A 315 8.75 -5.86 10.79
N PRO A 316 8.32 -5.78 12.07
CA PRO A 316 8.36 -6.94 12.96
C PRO A 316 7.44 -8.09 12.54
N SER A 317 6.26 -7.79 11.97
CA SER A 317 5.35 -8.83 11.47
C SER A 317 5.93 -9.52 10.24
N ILE A 318 6.54 -8.76 9.32
CA ILE A 318 7.25 -9.31 8.16
C ILE A 318 8.42 -10.19 8.61
N GLY A 319 9.20 -9.73 9.60
CA GLY A 319 10.27 -10.49 10.24
C GLY A 319 9.82 -11.85 10.77
N ALA A 320 8.69 -11.87 11.46
CA ALA A 320 8.12 -13.10 12.01
C ALA A 320 7.57 -14.02 10.91
N GLU A 321 6.75 -13.48 10.01
CA GLU A 321 6.03 -14.24 9.00
C GLU A 321 6.97 -14.87 7.97
N TRP A 322 7.90 -14.10 7.41
CA TRP A 322 8.80 -14.58 6.35
C TRP A 322 10.06 -15.19 6.93
N PHE A 323 10.62 -14.60 7.98
CA PHE A 323 11.96 -14.96 8.45
C PHE A 323 11.99 -15.72 9.78
N GLY A 324 10.83 -16.04 10.37
CA GLY A 324 10.77 -16.80 11.64
C GLY A 324 11.44 -16.08 12.80
N LEU A 325 11.51 -14.74 12.75
CA LEU A 325 12.06 -13.94 13.83
C LEU A 325 11.06 -13.82 14.98
N GLN A 326 11.55 -13.98 16.20
CA GLN A 326 10.73 -13.72 17.38
C GLN A 326 10.41 -12.23 17.43
N GLN A 327 9.12 -11.88 17.56
CA GLN A 327 8.73 -10.51 17.83
C GLN A 327 9.30 -10.10 19.18
N GLN A 328 10.20 -9.11 19.18
CA GLN A 328 10.68 -8.51 20.42
C GLN A 328 9.47 -7.93 21.15
N ARG A 329 9.17 -8.46 22.35
CA ARG A 329 8.14 -7.89 23.21
C ARG A 329 8.49 -6.43 23.45
N ASN A 330 7.56 -5.54 23.11
CA ASN A 330 7.74 -4.10 23.23
C ASN A 330 8.04 -3.75 24.71
N GLN A 331 9.15 -3.03 24.98
CA GLN A 331 9.52 -2.60 26.34
C GLN A 331 8.44 -1.73 27.03
N GLY A 332 7.49 -1.16 26.27
CA GLY A 332 6.36 -0.40 26.81
C GLY A 332 5.43 -1.19 27.74
N ASN A 333 5.40 -2.53 27.63
CA ASN A 333 4.61 -3.36 28.54
C ASN A 333 5.27 -3.55 29.92
N MET A 334 6.55 -3.20 30.10
CA MET A 334 7.24 -3.47 31.36
C MET A 334 6.72 -2.60 32.52
N LEU A 335 6.30 -1.36 32.25
CA LEU A 335 5.73 -0.49 33.30
C LEU A 335 4.32 -0.95 33.71
N SER A 336 3.52 -1.42 32.74
CA SER A 336 2.18 -1.98 32.99
C SER A 336 2.27 -3.33 33.71
N ASP A 337 3.21 -4.20 33.31
CA ASP A 337 3.46 -5.49 33.95
C ASP A 337 4.08 -5.31 35.34
N MET A 338 4.92 -4.30 35.55
CA MET A 338 5.41 -3.93 36.89
C MET A 338 4.29 -3.39 37.77
N MET A 339 3.40 -2.53 37.26
CA MET A 339 2.24 -2.06 38.03
C MET A 339 1.26 -3.20 38.35
N ALA A 340 1.02 -4.13 37.41
CA ALA A 340 0.21 -5.32 37.65
C ALA A 340 0.87 -6.26 38.68
N SER A 341 2.19 -6.39 38.65
CA SER A 341 2.96 -7.14 39.65
C SER A 341 3.04 -6.45 41.01
N LEU A 342 2.97 -5.12 41.07
CA LEU A 342 2.97 -4.35 42.32
C LEU A 342 1.58 -4.27 42.97
N PHE A 343 0.52 -4.29 42.16
CA PHE A 343 -0.87 -4.18 42.63
C PHE A 343 -1.65 -5.51 42.64
N GLY A 344 -1.05 -6.60 42.15
CA GLY A 344 -1.69 -7.92 42.03
C GLY A 344 -0.86 -9.04 42.63
N GLY A 345 -0.58 -8.99 43.95
CA GLY A 345 0.07 -10.08 44.67
C GLY A 345 -0.92 -10.99 45.39
N SER A 346 -1.02 -12.27 44.99
CA SER A 346 -1.09 -13.41 45.93
C SER A 346 -0.82 -14.72 45.18
N GLY A 347 0.01 -15.59 45.79
CA GLY A 347 0.56 -16.78 45.16
C GLY A 347 -0.37 -17.99 45.09
N GLY A 348 0.08 -18.99 44.34
CA GLY A 348 -0.48 -20.33 44.31
C GLY A 348 0.30 -21.23 43.36
N ALA A 349 1.11 -22.11 43.92
CA ALA A 349 1.83 -23.18 43.23
C ALA A 349 0.91 -24.40 42.98
N GLY A 350 1.24 -25.19 41.95
CA GLY A 350 0.54 -26.43 41.53
C GLY A 350 -0.23 -26.21 40.23
N ASP A 351 -0.22 -27.08 39.21
CA ASP A 351 0.15 -28.49 39.11
C ASP A 351 0.39 -28.79 37.61
N ALA A 352 1.12 -29.86 37.34
CA ALA A 352 1.39 -30.38 36.02
C ALA A 352 0.13 -31.04 35.42
N GLY A 353 -0.15 -30.79 34.13
CA GLY A 353 -1.17 -31.57 33.45
C GLY A 353 -1.56 -31.09 32.05
N ALA A 354 -1.29 -31.98 31.09
CA ALA A 354 -2.03 -32.18 29.84
C ALA A 354 -1.78 -31.25 28.63
N GLY A 355 -1.74 -31.92 27.47
CA GLY A 355 -2.26 -31.35 26.23
C GLY A 355 -1.24 -31.17 25.11
N ALA A 356 -0.91 -32.25 24.42
CA ALA A 356 -0.42 -32.18 23.05
C ALA A 356 -1.51 -31.53 22.18
N GLY A 357 -1.41 -30.21 22.00
CA GLY A 357 -2.25 -29.44 21.10
C GLY A 357 -1.63 -29.41 19.72
N ALA A 358 -2.27 -30.10 18.77
CA ALA A 358 -2.04 -29.90 17.35
C ALA A 358 -2.18 -28.40 17.02
N ALA A 359 -1.14 -27.83 16.44
CA ALA A 359 -1.16 -26.46 15.95
C ALA A 359 -2.01 -26.41 14.67
N GLU A 360 -3.32 -26.30 14.82
CA GLU A 360 -4.16 -25.72 13.79
C GLU A 360 -3.76 -24.26 13.64
N SER A 361 -3.25 -23.92 12.46
CA SER A 361 -3.04 -22.55 12.03
C SER A 361 -4.41 -21.85 12.01
N LYS A 362 -4.76 -21.18 13.11
CA LYS A 362 -5.83 -20.18 13.10
C LYS A 362 -5.43 -19.11 12.10
N ALA A 363 -6.00 -19.19 10.89
CA ALA A 363 -6.09 -18.06 9.98
C ALA A 363 -6.70 -16.92 10.78
N ALA A 364 -5.87 -15.95 11.13
CA ALA A 364 -6.35 -14.73 11.73
C ALA A 364 -7.25 -14.07 10.70
N THR A 365 -8.54 -13.95 11.00
CA THR A 365 -9.48 -13.02 10.35
C THR A 365 -9.05 -11.58 10.66
N GLY A 366 -7.81 -11.24 10.30
CA GLY A 366 -7.16 -9.98 10.51
C GLY A 366 -7.48 -9.08 9.34
N GLN A 367 -8.12 -7.96 9.64
CA GLN A 367 -8.28 -6.84 8.72
C GLN A 367 -6.92 -6.54 8.05
N ILE A 368 -6.86 -6.56 6.71
CA ILE A 368 -5.62 -6.29 5.98
C ILE A 368 -5.05 -4.94 6.41
N LYS A 369 -3.79 -4.92 6.86
CA LYS A 369 -3.15 -3.68 7.32
C LYS A 369 -2.56 -2.94 6.12
N GLY A 370 -3.08 -1.74 5.85
CA GLY A 370 -2.60 -0.86 4.78
C GLY A 370 -1.39 0.00 5.17
N ALA A 371 -1.01 0.92 4.30
CA ALA A 371 0.20 1.75 4.42
C ALA A 371 0.19 2.81 5.54
N GLY A 372 -0.96 3.07 6.15
CA GLY A 372 -1.14 4.19 7.09
C GLY A 372 -1.33 5.53 6.38
N ALA A 373 -1.14 6.63 7.13
CA ALA A 373 -1.31 8.00 6.64
C ALA A 373 -0.36 8.32 5.47
N PRO A 374 -0.74 9.21 4.53
CA PRO A 374 0.12 9.63 3.43
C PRO A 374 1.41 10.32 3.93
N PRO A 375 2.53 10.19 3.19
CA PRO A 375 3.77 10.86 3.52
C PRO A 375 3.61 12.38 3.49
N LYS A 376 4.15 13.08 4.50
CA LYS A 376 4.39 14.52 4.40
C LYS A 376 5.65 14.79 3.58
N PRO A 377 5.74 15.88 2.79
CA PRO A 377 6.96 16.20 2.04
C PRO A 377 8.16 16.27 2.98
N LEU A 378 9.25 15.58 2.63
CA LEU A 378 10.51 15.70 3.38
C LEU A 378 10.97 17.15 3.31
N SER A 379 11.25 17.78 4.46
CA SER A 379 11.74 19.15 4.52
C SER A 379 13.03 19.31 3.70
N ALA A 380 13.20 20.47 3.05
CA ALA A 380 14.49 20.80 2.48
C ALA A 380 15.55 20.79 3.59
N PRO A 381 16.78 20.27 3.34
CA PRO A 381 17.85 20.40 4.31
C PRO A 381 18.06 21.89 4.59
N THR A 382 17.84 22.31 5.83
CA THR A 382 18.18 23.66 6.28
C THR A 382 19.66 23.85 6.03
N SER A 383 20.03 24.78 5.15
CA SER A 383 21.38 25.30 5.15
C SER A 383 21.59 25.90 6.54
N ALA A 384 22.39 25.23 7.37
CA ALA A 384 22.90 25.86 8.57
C ALA A 384 23.53 27.20 8.14
N PRO A 385 23.25 28.31 8.85
CA PRO A 385 23.91 29.56 8.54
C PRO A 385 25.41 29.29 8.61
N ALA A 386 26.12 29.59 7.52
CA ALA A 386 27.56 29.54 7.49
C ALA A 386 28.05 30.38 8.67
N VAL A 387 28.58 29.73 9.71
CA VAL A 387 29.28 30.41 10.78
C VAL A 387 30.47 31.04 10.09
N GLY A 388 30.40 32.35 9.88
CA GLY A 388 31.43 33.11 9.21
C GLY A 388 32.73 32.96 10.00
N SER A 389 33.63 32.10 9.51
CA SER A 389 35.03 32.17 9.90
C SER A 389 35.65 33.34 9.14
N SER A 390 35.51 34.53 9.69
CA SER A 390 36.32 35.69 9.29
C SER A 390 37.76 35.45 9.77
N ALA A 391 38.56 34.76 8.96
CA ALA A 391 40.00 34.87 9.03
C ALA A 391 40.41 35.93 7.98
N PRO A 392 41.09 37.02 8.36
CA PRO A 392 41.55 38.00 7.39
C PRO A 392 42.72 37.40 6.58
N ALA A 393 42.62 37.49 5.25
CA ALA A 393 43.70 37.17 4.35
C ALA A 393 44.83 38.22 4.49
N PRO A 394 46.12 37.83 4.40
CA PRO A 394 47.21 38.79 4.43
C PRO A 394 47.23 39.61 3.13
N ALA A 395 47.28 40.94 3.26
CA ALA A 395 47.41 41.87 2.15
C ALA A 395 48.80 41.74 1.52
N ALA A 396 48.85 41.41 0.23
CA ALA A 396 50.05 41.56 -0.59
C ALA A 396 50.08 43.01 -1.09
N THR A 397 50.93 43.83 -0.49
CA THR A 397 51.33 45.14 -1.02
C THR A 397 52.40 44.91 -2.08
N ALA A 398 52.05 45.15 -3.35
CA ALA A 398 53.03 45.29 -4.41
C ALA A 398 53.66 46.69 -4.29
N ASP A 399 54.95 46.72 -3.98
CA ASP A 399 55.79 47.93 -4.03
C ASP A 399 56.01 48.34 -5.49
N GLU A 400 55.60 49.56 -5.81
CA GLU A 400 56.20 50.37 -6.87
C GLU A 400 57.51 50.94 -6.34
N LEU A 401 58.66 50.48 -6.85
CA LEU A 401 59.91 51.23 -6.75
C LEU A 401 60.56 51.37 -8.13
N VAL A 402 60.39 52.60 -8.59
CA VAL A 402 61.07 53.37 -9.64
C VAL A 402 62.56 53.01 -9.78
N ASP A 403 62.96 52.73 -11.02
CA ASP A 403 64.34 52.80 -11.51
C ASP A 403 64.76 54.27 -11.61
N ASP A 404 65.83 54.67 -10.92
CA ASP A 404 66.62 55.86 -11.23
C ASP A 404 68.11 55.61 -10.93
N GLU A 405 68.94 56.09 -11.85
CA GLU A 405 70.42 56.14 -11.87
C GLU A 405 71.20 54.86 -12.24
N MET A 406 71.72 54.83 -13.48
CA MET A 406 73.15 54.99 -13.78
C MET A 406 73.37 55.36 -15.26
N ASP A 407 74.20 56.40 -15.44
CA ASP A 407 74.79 57.04 -16.64
C ASP A 407 74.03 58.14 -17.39
#